data_AF-A0A3P8BU80-F1
#
_entry.id   AF-A0A3P8BU80-F1
#
_cell.length_a   1.000
_cell.length_b   1.000
_cell.length_c   1.000
_cell.angle_alpha   90.00
_cell.angle_beta   90.00
_cell.angle_gamma   90.00
#
_symmetry.space_group_name_H-M   'P 1'
#
loop_
_entity.id
_entity.type
_entity.pdbx_description
1 polymer ?
#
loop_
_entity_poly.entity_id
_entity_poly.type
_entity_poly.pdbx_seq_one_letter_code
_entity_poly.pdbx_strand_id
1 'polypeptide(L)'
;MTFAQSCDNYLICQNNLNNALNLTNPQPWFYPEEFRHKVEQYYQNQGALGLRTVCKAFRQFKGCMGPEYSQCINAGYFVTASVPIFESYQFVSIFNQMHYVCGGGFQIYMNNDDCMSKAWSGTTGDQLNACRYKFEKGSDANPNEVQAVNYMANTYLSCFEDQFKEVCGLDSRDSQFWGCEYARVNVFTRFPQSSVDCVCKFT
;
A
#
# COMPACT_ATOMS: atom_id res chain seq x y z
N MET A 1 -28.75 -10.49 18.03
CA MET A 1 -28.40 -9.09 18.38
C MET A 1 -27.03 -8.83 17.82
N THR A 2 -26.94 -8.22 16.64
CA THR A 2 -25.67 -7.71 16.10
C THR A 2 -25.39 -6.40 16.82
N PHE A 3 -24.45 -6.40 17.76
CA PHE A 3 -23.88 -5.16 18.24
C PHE A 3 -23.34 -4.42 17.02
N ALA A 4 -23.79 -3.19 16.79
CA ALA A 4 -23.08 -2.29 15.90
C ALA A 4 -21.69 -2.14 16.51
N GLN A 5 -20.73 -2.84 15.94
CA GLN A 5 -19.40 -2.92 16.49
C GLN A 5 -18.77 -1.54 16.27
N SER A 6 -18.42 -0.85 17.35
CA SER A 6 -17.89 0.52 17.31
C SER A 6 -16.42 0.54 16.84
N CYS A 7 -15.90 1.71 16.50
CA CYS A 7 -14.48 1.91 16.16
C CYS A 7 -13.70 2.53 17.33
N ASP A 8 -14.11 2.20 18.56
CA ASP A 8 -13.64 2.87 19.78
C ASP A 8 -12.14 2.65 20.01
N ASN A 9 -11.61 1.49 19.57
CA ASN A 9 -10.20 1.18 19.73
C ASN A 9 -9.30 1.88 18.70
N TYR A 10 -9.87 2.48 17.64
CA TYR A 10 -9.12 3.00 16.50
C TYR A 10 -8.01 3.96 16.91
N LEU A 11 -8.32 5.00 17.70
CA LEU A 11 -7.33 6.02 18.07
C LEU A 11 -6.21 5.45 18.95
N ILE A 12 -6.54 4.54 19.87
CA ILE A 12 -5.55 3.89 20.73
C ILE A 12 -4.61 3.01 19.89
N CYS A 13 -5.19 2.18 19.01
CA CYS A 13 -4.41 1.29 18.16
C CYS A 13 -3.57 2.06 17.15
N GLN A 14 -4.11 3.12 16.55
CA GLN A 14 -3.38 3.98 15.63
C GLN A 14 -2.23 4.72 16.35
N ASN A 15 -2.42 5.19 17.58
CA ASN A 15 -1.34 5.76 18.38
C ASN A 15 -0.22 4.74 18.66
N ASN A 16 -0.57 3.48 18.95
CA ASN A 16 0.42 2.42 19.12
C ASN A 16 1.20 2.14 17.83
N LEU A 17 0.52 2.14 16.68
CA LEU A 17 1.15 2.02 15.35
C LEU A 17 2.08 3.22 15.08
N ASN A 18 1.61 4.43 15.37
CA ASN A 18 2.39 5.66 15.22
C ASN A 18 3.68 5.60 16.05
N ASN A 19 3.58 5.20 17.32
CA ASN A 19 4.74 5.04 18.19
C ASN A 19 5.70 3.96 17.67
N ALA A 20 5.17 2.82 17.20
CA ALA A 20 5.98 1.72 16.68
C ALA A 20 6.73 2.07 15.39
N LEU A 21 6.17 2.97 14.58
CA LEU A 21 6.76 3.41 13.30
C LEU A 21 7.38 4.80 13.35
N ASN A 22 7.46 5.42 14.53
CA ASN A 22 7.97 6.77 14.74
C ASN A 22 7.26 7.82 13.85
N LEU A 23 5.92 7.74 13.79
CA LEU A 23 5.07 8.70 13.09
C LEU A 23 4.75 9.86 14.02
N THR A 24 5.06 11.07 13.57
CA THR A 24 4.83 12.31 14.33
C THR A 24 3.42 12.86 14.17
N ASN A 25 2.75 12.50 13.07
CA ASN A 25 1.39 12.94 12.79
C ASN A 25 0.38 12.07 13.55
N PRO A 26 -0.40 12.62 14.48
CA PRO A 26 -1.39 11.85 15.24
C PRO A 26 -2.61 11.45 14.38
N GLN A 27 -2.83 12.11 13.23
CA GLN A 27 -3.96 11.86 12.34
C GLN A 27 -3.49 11.58 10.90
N PRO A 28 -2.74 10.49 10.68
CA PRO A 28 -2.12 10.20 9.39
C PRO A 28 -3.12 10.00 8.25
N TRP A 29 -4.39 9.77 8.54
CA TRP A 29 -5.46 9.64 7.55
C TRP A 29 -5.81 10.94 6.81
N PHE A 30 -5.49 12.12 7.37
CA PHE A 30 -5.57 13.40 6.64
C PHE A 30 -4.34 13.65 5.75
N TYR A 31 -3.27 12.87 5.94
CA TYR A 31 -1.98 13.04 5.27
C TYR A 31 -1.44 11.68 4.81
N PRO A 32 -2.20 10.94 3.99
CA PRO A 32 -1.86 9.56 3.64
C PRO A 32 -0.51 9.43 2.94
N GLU A 33 -0.10 10.43 2.14
CA GLU A 33 1.22 10.41 1.49
C GLU A 33 2.39 10.54 2.49
N GLU A 34 2.23 11.31 3.57
CA GLU A 34 3.23 11.38 4.64
C GLU A 34 3.36 10.01 5.32
N PHE A 35 2.22 9.38 5.64
CA PHE A 35 2.18 8.06 6.24
C PHE A 35 2.80 6.99 5.33
N ARG A 36 2.42 6.98 4.05
CA ARG A 36 2.98 6.09 3.03
C ARG A 36 4.49 6.23 2.94
N HIS A 37 4.97 7.46 2.79
CA HIS A 37 6.40 7.73 2.68
C HIS A 37 7.15 7.22 3.90
N LYS A 38 6.61 7.42 5.11
CA LYS A 38 7.21 6.89 6.34
C LYS A 38 7.26 5.37 6.38
N VAL A 39 6.21 4.68 5.94
CA VAL A 39 6.19 3.22 5.83
C VAL A 39 7.22 2.73 4.80
N GLU A 40 7.23 3.31 3.61
CA GLU A 40 8.13 2.93 2.51
C GLU A 40 9.61 3.25 2.83
N GLN A 41 9.87 4.28 3.65
CA GLN A 41 11.23 4.57 4.17
C GLN A 41 11.82 3.41 4.99
N TYR A 42 11.00 2.59 5.66
CA TYR A 42 11.53 1.38 6.32
C TYR A 42 12.01 0.37 5.28
N TYR A 43 11.24 0.13 4.21
CA TYR A 43 11.64 -0.77 3.13
C TYR A 43 12.92 -0.27 2.45
N GLN A 44 12.99 1.04 2.18
CA GLN A 44 14.13 1.68 1.53
C GLN A 44 15.41 1.62 2.38
N ASN A 45 15.36 2.10 3.62
CA ASN A 45 16.57 2.39 4.41
C ASN A 45 17.03 1.22 5.29
N GLN A 46 16.12 0.30 5.59
CA GLN A 46 16.38 -0.82 6.49
C GLN A 46 16.11 -2.19 5.84
N GLY A 47 15.73 -2.21 4.56
CA GLY A 47 15.50 -3.43 3.78
C GLY A 47 14.60 -4.43 4.51
N ALA A 48 15.06 -5.68 4.60
CA ALA A 48 14.41 -6.78 5.29
C ALA A 48 14.10 -6.48 6.77
N LEU A 49 15.00 -5.77 7.48
CA LEU A 49 14.77 -5.38 8.87
C LEU A 49 13.64 -4.36 8.98
N GLY A 50 13.61 -3.39 8.07
CA GLY A 50 12.54 -2.40 7.99
C GLY A 50 11.19 -3.03 7.68
N LEU A 51 11.15 -3.94 6.71
CA LEU A 51 9.94 -4.68 6.37
C LEU A 51 9.43 -5.49 7.57
N ARG A 52 10.31 -6.22 8.27
CA ARG A 52 9.94 -6.92 9.52
C ARG A 52 9.39 -5.97 10.59
N THR A 53 9.95 -4.77 10.71
CA THR A 53 9.51 -3.74 11.66
C THR A 53 8.11 -3.27 11.35
N VAL A 54 7.84 -2.91 10.08
CA VAL A 54 6.50 -2.54 9.60
C VAL A 54 5.52 -3.68 9.85
N CYS A 55 5.87 -4.91 9.48
CA CYS A 55 4.98 -6.05 9.63
C CYS A 55 4.69 -6.43 11.08
N LYS A 56 5.66 -6.27 11.98
CA LYS A 56 5.44 -6.42 13.42
C LYS A 56 4.45 -5.36 13.93
N ALA A 57 4.68 -4.08 13.60
CA ALA A 57 3.82 -2.98 14.01
C ALA A 57 2.40 -3.14 13.46
N PHE A 58 2.27 -3.51 12.18
CA PHE A 58 0.99 -3.77 11.54
C PHE A 58 0.24 -4.96 12.17
N ARG A 59 0.94 -6.06 12.49
CA ARG A 59 0.33 -7.18 13.21
C ARG A 59 -0.16 -6.78 14.60
N GLN A 60 0.59 -5.95 15.32
CA GLN A 60 0.17 -5.41 16.62
C GLN A 60 -1.05 -4.50 16.49
N PHE A 61 -1.08 -3.64 15.47
CA PHE A 61 -2.25 -2.82 15.13
C PHE A 61 -3.49 -3.67 14.87
N LYS A 62 -3.40 -4.68 14.00
CA LYS A 62 -4.50 -5.63 13.73
C LYS A 62 -4.95 -6.35 15.00
N GLY A 63 -4.02 -6.78 15.84
CA GLY A 63 -4.33 -7.44 17.11
C GLY A 63 -5.04 -6.52 18.11
N CYS A 64 -4.63 -5.25 18.17
CA CYS A 64 -5.25 -4.23 19.00
C CYS A 64 -6.68 -3.91 18.55
N MET A 65 -6.89 -3.75 17.23
CA MET A 65 -8.22 -3.52 16.65
C MET A 65 -9.14 -4.75 16.80
N GLY A 66 -8.55 -5.94 16.74
CA GLY A 66 -9.27 -7.20 16.86
C GLY A 66 -10.43 -7.28 15.85
N PRO A 67 -11.64 -7.63 16.31
CA PRO A 67 -12.83 -7.68 15.46
C PRO A 67 -13.21 -6.37 14.76
N GLU A 68 -12.81 -5.20 15.28
CA GLU A 68 -13.14 -3.90 14.70
C GLU A 68 -12.35 -3.59 13.42
N TYR A 69 -11.28 -4.34 13.14
CA TYR A 69 -10.34 -4.01 12.07
C TYR A 69 -11.02 -3.86 10.71
N SER A 70 -11.82 -4.85 10.27
CA SER A 70 -12.38 -4.87 8.91
C SER A 70 -13.44 -3.79 8.66
N GLN A 71 -14.10 -3.33 9.71
CA GLN A 71 -15.13 -2.30 9.62
C GLN A 71 -14.54 -0.88 9.72
N CYS A 72 -13.49 -0.69 10.52
CA CYS A 72 -12.89 0.63 10.77
C CYS A 72 -11.78 0.97 9.78
N ILE A 73 -11.08 -0.03 9.22
CA ILE A 73 -10.08 0.16 8.15
C ILE A 73 -10.77 0.03 6.80
N ASN A 74 -11.68 0.97 6.55
CA ASN A 74 -12.47 1.12 5.33
C ASN A 74 -12.62 2.61 5.01
N ALA A 75 -12.52 2.99 3.73
CA ALA A 75 -12.63 4.37 3.28
C ALA A 75 -13.95 5.01 3.74
N GLY A 76 -15.04 4.25 3.78
CA GLY A 76 -16.35 4.73 4.24
C GLY A 76 -16.31 5.28 5.68
N TYR A 77 -15.59 4.62 6.59
CA TYR A 77 -15.45 5.09 7.98
C TYR A 77 -14.71 6.44 8.04
N PHE A 78 -13.62 6.59 7.30
CA PHE A 78 -12.86 7.84 7.26
C PHE A 78 -13.65 8.99 6.63
N VAL A 79 -14.46 8.70 5.60
CA VAL A 79 -15.38 9.69 5.03
C VAL A 79 -16.39 10.18 6.08
N THR A 80 -16.96 9.29 6.91
CA THR A 80 -17.86 9.71 8.00
C THR A 80 -17.13 10.51 9.08
N ALA A 81 -15.81 10.33 9.21
CA ALA A 81 -14.93 11.11 10.07
C ALA A 81 -14.42 12.41 9.42
N SER A 82 -15.07 12.87 8.34
CA SER A 82 -14.76 14.11 7.61
C SER A 82 -13.40 14.13 6.89
N VAL A 83 -12.81 12.96 6.64
CA VAL A 83 -11.65 12.85 5.75
C VAL A 83 -12.16 12.94 4.31
N PRO A 84 -11.51 13.72 3.42
CA PRO A 84 -11.97 13.76 2.04
C PRO A 84 -11.84 12.39 1.37
N ILE A 85 -12.70 12.13 0.37
CA ILE A 85 -12.88 10.80 -0.21
C ILE A 85 -11.57 10.26 -0.78
N PHE A 86 -10.82 11.11 -1.48
CA PHE A 86 -9.55 10.77 -2.09
C PHE A 86 -8.53 10.27 -1.05
N GLU A 87 -8.32 11.06 0.01
CA GLU A 87 -7.40 10.75 1.10
C GLU A 87 -7.85 9.51 1.88
N SER A 88 -9.16 9.29 2.04
CA SER A 88 -9.72 8.09 2.68
C SER A 88 -9.33 6.80 1.94
N TYR A 89 -9.44 6.80 0.61
CA TYR A 89 -9.01 5.66 -0.20
C TYR A 89 -7.48 5.50 -0.21
N GLN A 90 -6.72 6.60 -0.29
CA GLN A 90 -5.26 6.53 -0.21
C GLN A 90 -4.79 5.95 1.12
N PHE A 91 -5.39 6.38 2.24
CA PHE A 91 -5.02 5.90 3.56
C PHE A 91 -5.27 4.40 3.70
N VAL A 92 -6.45 3.93 3.29
CA VAL A 92 -6.80 2.50 3.34
C VAL A 92 -5.96 1.67 2.36
N SER A 93 -5.55 2.24 1.23
CA SER A 93 -4.71 1.51 0.27
C SER A 93 -3.34 1.16 0.85
N ILE A 94 -2.80 2.00 1.74
CA ILE A 94 -1.55 1.73 2.46
C ILE A 94 -1.72 0.51 3.38
N PHE A 95 -2.86 0.36 4.06
CA PHE A 95 -3.14 -0.85 4.86
C PHE A 95 -3.27 -2.12 4.00
N ASN A 96 -3.90 -2.02 2.83
CA ASN A 96 -4.01 -3.14 1.89
C ASN A 96 -2.65 -3.53 1.32
N GLN A 97 -1.80 -2.55 1.05
CA GLN A 97 -0.40 -2.79 0.72
C GLN A 97 0.35 -3.44 1.87
N MET A 98 0.21 -2.98 3.11
CA MET A 98 0.80 -3.66 4.27
C MET A 98 0.31 -5.10 4.43
N HIS A 99 -0.97 -5.42 4.15
CA HIS A 99 -1.43 -6.82 4.12
C HIS A 99 -0.70 -7.65 3.08
N TYR A 100 -0.49 -7.09 1.88
CA TYR A 100 0.28 -7.77 0.84
C TYR A 100 1.75 -7.95 1.25
N VAL A 101 2.44 -6.87 1.60
CA VAL A 101 3.86 -6.85 1.98
C VAL A 101 4.14 -7.78 3.16
N CYS A 102 3.24 -7.81 4.15
CA CYS A 102 3.39 -8.64 5.34
C CYS A 102 2.76 -10.04 5.23
N GLY A 103 2.13 -10.33 4.09
CA GLY A 103 1.53 -11.60 3.74
C GLY A 103 2.24 -12.22 2.55
N GLY A 104 1.55 -12.31 1.41
CA GLY A 104 2.05 -12.96 0.19
C GLY A 104 3.33 -12.36 -0.39
N GLY A 105 3.57 -11.07 -0.18
CA GLY A 105 4.78 -10.38 -0.63
C GLY A 105 5.98 -10.51 0.32
N PHE A 106 5.79 -11.01 1.55
CA PHE A 106 6.82 -10.97 2.58
C PHE A 106 8.06 -11.78 2.18
N GLN A 107 7.87 -13.04 1.79
CA GLN A 107 8.98 -13.94 1.48
C GLN A 107 9.72 -13.51 0.22
N ILE A 108 9.00 -12.99 -0.78
CA ILE A 108 9.59 -12.52 -2.04
C ILE A 108 10.55 -11.37 -1.76
N TYR A 109 10.11 -10.38 -0.98
CA TYR A 109 10.96 -9.24 -0.61
C TYR A 109 12.15 -9.70 0.23
N MET A 110 11.94 -10.58 1.21
CA MET A 110 13.00 -11.11 2.06
C MET A 110 14.08 -11.87 1.26
N ASN A 111 13.70 -12.56 0.18
CA ASN A 111 14.63 -13.30 -0.67
C ASN A 111 15.40 -12.42 -1.66
N ASN A 112 14.92 -11.21 -1.93
CA ASN A 112 15.47 -10.31 -2.95
C ASN A 112 15.82 -8.92 -2.37
N ASP A 113 15.97 -8.81 -1.04
CA ASP A 113 16.16 -7.53 -0.34
C ASP A 113 17.35 -6.71 -0.87
N ASP A 114 18.44 -7.41 -1.23
CA ASP A 114 19.68 -6.82 -1.74
C ASP A 114 19.47 -5.88 -2.95
N CYS A 115 18.41 -6.12 -3.74
CA CYS A 115 18.02 -5.27 -4.87
C CYS A 115 16.70 -4.53 -4.62
N MET A 116 15.70 -5.17 -4.01
CA MET A 116 14.36 -4.60 -3.85
C MET A 116 14.32 -3.35 -2.94
N SER A 117 15.18 -3.29 -1.93
CA SER A 117 15.33 -2.10 -1.08
C SER A 117 15.77 -0.86 -1.86
N LYS A 118 16.56 -1.05 -2.92
CA LYS A 118 17.08 0.03 -3.78
C LYS A 118 16.00 0.60 -4.71
N ALA A 119 14.96 -0.18 -5.04
CA ALA A 119 13.85 0.25 -5.89
C ALA A 119 13.19 1.54 -5.39
N TRP A 120 13.13 1.72 -4.08
CA TRP A 120 12.49 2.85 -3.40
C TRP A 120 13.33 4.13 -3.38
N SER A 121 14.55 4.09 -3.91
CA SER A 121 15.51 5.21 -3.84
C SER A 121 15.86 5.76 -5.21
N GLY A 122 16.39 7.00 -5.25
CA GLY A 122 16.84 7.64 -6.48
C GLY A 122 15.79 7.68 -7.57
N THR A 123 16.23 7.56 -8.83
CA THR A 123 15.35 7.65 -10.01
C THR A 123 14.23 6.62 -10.01
N THR A 124 14.49 5.38 -9.58
CA THR A 124 13.44 4.34 -9.54
C THR A 124 12.39 4.67 -8.50
N GLY A 125 12.80 5.17 -7.32
CA GLY A 125 11.88 5.63 -6.28
C GLY A 125 11.01 6.80 -6.73
N ASP A 126 11.60 7.76 -7.44
CA ASP A 126 10.88 8.89 -8.03
C ASP A 126 9.86 8.41 -9.07
N GLN A 127 10.21 7.41 -9.90
CA GLN A 127 9.29 6.81 -10.87
C GLN A 127 8.16 6.03 -10.19
N LEU A 128 8.42 5.26 -9.14
CA LEU A 128 7.38 4.59 -8.36
C LEU A 128 6.36 5.60 -7.83
N ASN A 129 6.83 6.72 -7.26
CA ASN A 129 5.97 7.80 -6.79
C ASN A 129 5.19 8.46 -7.93
N ALA A 130 5.84 8.76 -9.05
CA ALA A 130 5.20 9.38 -10.22
C ALA A 130 4.10 8.48 -10.81
N CYS A 131 4.36 7.17 -10.90
CA CYS A 131 3.40 6.19 -11.41
C CYS A 131 2.18 6.05 -10.51
N ARG A 132 2.39 5.98 -9.19
CA ARG A 132 1.30 6.01 -8.21
C ARG A 132 0.48 7.30 -8.34
N TYR A 133 1.15 8.45 -8.30
CA TYR A 133 0.48 9.75 -8.34
C TYR A 133 -0.34 9.94 -9.61
N LYS A 134 0.19 9.54 -10.77
CA LYS A 134 -0.51 9.59 -12.06
C LYS A 134 -1.79 8.74 -12.04
N PHE A 135 -1.72 7.53 -11.50
CA PHE A 135 -2.90 6.69 -11.36
C PHE A 135 -3.90 7.27 -10.37
N GLU A 136 -3.47 7.62 -9.16
CA GLU A 136 -4.36 8.08 -8.10
C GLU A 136 -5.09 9.36 -8.51
N LYS A 137 -4.38 10.37 -9.04
CA LYS A 137 -5.01 11.61 -9.52
C LYS A 137 -5.82 11.43 -10.80
N GLY A 138 -5.33 10.64 -11.76
CA GLY A 138 -6.02 10.42 -13.03
C GLY A 138 -7.34 9.66 -12.85
N SER A 139 -7.32 8.61 -12.01
CA SER A 139 -8.50 7.82 -11.68
C SER A 139 -9.47 8.55 -10.75
N ASP A 140 -8.99 9.46 -9.90
CA ASP A 140 -9.84 10.33 -9.09
C ASP A 140 -10.62 11.34 -9.92
N ALA A 141 -10.02 11.88 -10.98
CA ALA A 141 -10.67 12.81 -11.89
C ALA A 141 -11.76 12.13 -12.76
N ASN A 142 -11.64 10.83 -13.02
CA ASN A 142 -12.54 10.09 -13.92
C ASN A 142 -13.03 8.76 -13.31
N PRO A 143 -13.63 8.76 -12.11
CA PRO A 143 -13.84 7.54 -11.31
C PRO A 143 -14.88 6.59 -11.91
N ASN A 144 -15.74 7.08 -12.81
CA ASN A 144 -16.80 6.30 -13.45
C ASN A 144 -16.43 5.79 -14.85
N GLU A 145 -15.26 6.18 -15.39
CA GLU A 145 -14.80 5.76 -16.71
C GLU A 145 -14.01 4.45 -16.61
N VAL A 146 -14.73 3.33 -16.50
CA VAL A 146 -14.13 2.01 -16.23
C VAL A 146 -12.99 1.67 -17.20
N GLN A 147 -13.15 1.93 -18.50
CA GLN A 147 -12.08 1.67 -19.48
C GLN A 147 -10.84 2.53 -19.23
N ALA A 148 -11.02 3.82 -18.94
CA ALA A 148 -9.91 4.72 -18.64
C ALA A 148 -9.20 4.32 -17.34
N VAL A 149 -9.97 3.98 -16.30
CA VAL A 149 -9.43 3.50 -15.02
C VAL A 149 -8.64 2.21 -15.21
N ASN A 150 -9.15 1.23 -15.97
CA ASN A 150 -8.43 -0.01 -16.25
C ASN A 150 -7.14 0.22 -17.05
N TYR A 151 -7.16 1.15 -18.01
CA TYR A 151 -5.96 1.53 -18.76
C TYR A 151 -4.90 2.16 -17.83
N MET A 152 -5.31 3.09 -16.96
CA MET A 152 -4.41 3.73 -16.00
C MET A 152 -3.88 2.72 -14.97
N ALA A 153 -4.73 1.80 -14.49
CA ALA A 153 -4.35 0.73 -13.58
C ALA A 153 -3.29 -0.18 -14.22
N ASN A 154 -3.49 -0.65 -15.45
CA ASN A 154 -2.47 -1.46 -16.15
C ASN A 154 -1.15 -0.70 -16.31
N THR A 155 -1.21 0.59 -16.69
CA THR A 155 -0.01 1.43 -16.80
C THR A 155 0.73 1.55 -15.47
N TYR A 156 -0.01 1.67 -14.37
CA TYR A 156 0.53 1.76 -13.02
C TYR A 156 1.20 0.46 -12.57
N LEU A 157 0.53 -0.68 -12.78
CA LEU A 157 1.07 -2.01 -12.48
C LEU A 157 2.35 -2.28 -13.27
N SER A 158 2.33 -2.06 -14.58
CA SER A 158 3.52 -2.24 -15.43
C SER A 158 4.67 -1.32 -15.03
N CYS A 159 4.38 -0.08 -14.63
CA CYS A 159 5.44 0.81 -14.16
C CYS A 159 6.13 0.27 -12.90
N PHE A 160 5.38 -0.25 -11.93
CA PHE A 160 5.98 -0.87 -10.75
C PHE A 160 6.79 -2.11 -11.13
N GLU A 161 6.25 -2.98 -11.98
CA GLU A 161 6.96 -4.13 -12.53
C GLU A 161 8.30 -3.72 -13.15
N ASP A 162 8.30 -2.70 -14.01
CA ASP A 162 9.49 -2.19 -14.70
C ASP A 162 10.52 -1.60 -13.73
N GLN A 163 10.09 -0.87 -12.69
CA GLN A 163 11.04 -0.33 -11.71
C GLN A 163 11.72 -1.45 -10.93
N PHE A 164 10.98 -2.47 -10.49
CA PHE A 164 11.58 -3.62 -9.80
C PHE A 164 12.45 -4.47 -10.73
N LYS A 165 12.08 -4.59 -12.00
CA LYS A 165 12.91 -5.20 -13.05
C LYS A 165 14.23 -4.46 -13.26
N GLU A 166 14.21 -3.13 -13.28
CA GLU A 166 15.40 -2.30 -13.50
C GLU A 166 16.46 -2.53 -12.41
N VAL A 167 16.04 -2.59 -11.13
CA VAL A 167 16.98 -2.78 -10.01
C VAL A 167 17.35 -4.23 -9.73
N CYS A 168 16.43 -5.19 -9.93
CA CYS A 168 16.66 -6.60 -9.62
C CYS A 168 17.03 -7.47 -10.83
N GLY A 169 16.96 -6.91 -12.03
CA GLY A 169 17.23 -7.61 -13.28
C GLY A 169 16.04 -8.43 -13.81
N LEU A 170 16.16 -8.80 -15.08
CA LEU A 170 15.15 -9.55 -15.83
C LEU A 170 14.85 -10.94 -15.23
N ASP A 171 15.83 -11.57 -14.61
CA ASP A 171 15.71 -12.93 -14.07
C ASP A 171 14.98 -12.97 -12.73
N SER A 172 14.89 -11.85 -12.01
CA SER A 172 14.14 -11.74 -10.75
C SER A 172 12.65 -11.49 -11.02
N ARG A 173 11.98 -12.46 -11.67
CA ARG A 173 10.54 -12.39 -11.98
C ARG A 173 9.68 -12.24 -10.73
N ASP A 174 10.12 -12.77 -9.60
CA ASP A 174 9.42 -12.66 -8.33
C ASP A 174 9.39 -11.20 -7.84
N SER A 175 10.51 -10.46 -7.96
CA SER A 175 10.57 -9.03 -7.59
C SER A 175 9.66 -8.17 -8.49
N GLN A 176 9.60 -8.51 -9.78
CA GLN A 176 8.72 -7.86 -10.76
C GLN A 176 7.24 -8.08 -10.39
N PHE A 177 6.87 -9.35 -10.12
CA PHE A 177 5.55 -9.72 -9.63
C PHE A 177 5.20 -8.99 -8.32
N TRP A 178 6.18 -8.86 -7.42
CA TRP A 178 5.99 -8.14 -6.16
C TRP A 178 5.61 -6.68 -6.37
N GLY A 179 6.34 -5.98 -7.24
CA GLY A 179 6.05 -4.60 -7.60
C GLY A 179 4.64 -4.46 -8.17
N CYS A 180 4.28 -5.34 -9.11
CA CYS A 180 2.95 -5.34 -9.71
C CYS A 180 1.85 -5.55 -8.66
N GLU A 181 1.97 -6.55 -7.79
CA GLU A 181 0.95 -6.86 -6.77
C GLU A 181 0.83 -5.73 -5.74
N TYR A 182 1.94 -5.09 -5.36
CA TYR A 182 1.93 -3.90 -4.49
C TYR A 182 1.13 -2.75 -5.11
N ALA A 183 1.20 -2.56 -6.43
CA ALA A 183 0.37 -1.61 -7.15
C ALA A 183 -1.08 -2.08 -7.28
N ARG A 184 -1.31 -3.37 -7.58
CA ARG A 184 -2.64 -3.97 -7.78
C ARG A 184 -3.53 -3.85 -6.56
N VAL A 185 -3.01 -4.10 -5.36
CA VAL A 185 -3.80 -3.95 -4.12
C VAL A 185 -4.19 -2.50 -3.85
N ASN A 186 -3.42 -1.51 -4.32
CA ASN A 186 -3.84 -0.11 -4.28
C ASN A 186 -5.02 0.13 -5.23
N VAL A 187 -4.92 -0.32 -6.49
CA VAL A 187 -6.03 -0.21 -7.47
C VAL A 187 -7.32 -0.79 -6.90
N PHE A 188 -7.28 -2.01 -6.37
CA PHE A 188 -8.45 -2.73 -5.88
C PHE A 188 -9.07 -2.12 -4.63
N THR A 189 -8.34 -1.27 -3.91
CA THR A 189 -8.88 -0.56 -2.74
C THR A 189 -10.00 0.39 -3.15
N ARG A 190 -9.90 1.00 -4.32
CA ARG A 190 -10.90 1.95 -4.83
C ARG A 190 -11.72 1.39 -5.99
N PHE A 191 -11.11 0.57 -6.83
CA PHE A 191 -11.72 0.01 -8.04
C PHE A 191 -11.66 -1.52 -8.01
N PRO A 192 -12.39 -2.18 -7.09
CA PRO A 192 -12.41 -3.65 -7.00
C PRO A 192 -12.98 -4.33 -8.25
N GLN A 193 -13.69 -3.58 -9.11
CA GLN A 193 -14.21 -4.03 -10.40
C GLN A 193 -13.17 -4.03 -11.53
N SER A 194 -11.96 -3.50 -11.31
CA SER A 194 -10.94 -3.42 -12.35
C SER A 194 -10.43 -4.80 -12.75
N SER A 195 -10.33 -5.04 -14.06
CA SER A 195 -9.80 -6.27 -14.65
C SER A 195 -8.32 -6.11 -14.94
N VAL A 196 -7.49 -6.15 -13.89
CA VAL A 196 -6.03 -6.06 -14.00
C VAL A 196 -5.38 -7.19 -13.21
N ASP A 197 -4.32 -7.78 -13.80
CA ASP A 197 -3.66 -8.96 -13.27
C ASP A 197 -2.15 -8.80 -13.32
N CYS A 198 -1.46 -9.35 -12.32
CA CYS A 198 -0.02 -9.47 -12.31
C CYS A 198 0.35 -10.88 -12.76
N VAL A 199 0.94 -11.00 -13.95
CA VAL A 199 1.26 -12.31 -14.54
C VAL A 199 2.77 -12.46 -14.59
N CYS A 200 3.30 -13.43 -13.84
CA CYS A 200 4.64 -13.96 -14.13
C CYS A 200 4.57 -14.64 -15.49
N LYS A 201 5.00 -13.97 -16.57
CA LYS A 201 5.14 -14.64 -17.87
C LYS A 201 6.28 -15.65 -17.74
N PHE A 202 5.93 -16.91 -17.56
CA PHE A 202 6.88 -18.02 -17.70
C PHE A 202 7.24 -18.15 -19.18
N THR A 203 8.23 -17.39 -19.66
CA THR A 203 8.96 -17.75 -20.89
C THR A 203 10.05 -18.74 -20.55
#